data_AF-A0A9E4CLD6-F1
#
_entry.id   AF-A0A9E4CLD6-F1
#
_cell.length_a   1.000
_cell.length_b   1.000
_cell.length_c   1.000
_cell.angle_alpha   90.00
_cell.angle_beta   90.00
_cell.angle_gamma   90.00
#
_symmetry.space_group_name_H-M   'P 1'
#
loop_
_entity.id
_entity.type
_entity.pdbx_description
1 polymer ?
#
loop_
_entity_poly.entity_id
_entity_poly.type
_entity_poly.pdbx_seq_one_letter_code
_entity_poly.pdbx_strand_id
1 'polypeptide(L)'
;MYRKIMMTIAILMLLNMIIGCTAKEPVIKATADVADVKQQLEKFAPVEIAYDGSQLSEGDHQALLKLVEAAKLMDQIFLRQVYDKNPAIAEALQTDKPGYEVLKAYFDVNFGPFDRLDEDKPFINPEEA
;
A
#
# COMPACT_ATOMS: atom_id res chain seq x y z
N MET A 1 -26.09 5.54 52.08
CA MET A 1 -26.70 5.64 50.73
C MET A 1 -25.66 5.99 49.67
N TYR A 2 -24.91 7.09 49.86
CA TYR A 2 -23.89 7.57 48.91
C TYR A 2 -22.74 6.60 48.60
N ARG A 3 -22.28 5.80 49.57
CA ARG A 3 -21.20 4.81 49.36
C ARG A 3 -21.56 3.71 48.35
N LYS A 4 -22.84 3.29 48.31
CA LYS A 4 -23.33 2.30 47.33
C LYS A 4 -23.45 2.94 45.95
N ILE A 5 -24.00 4.15 45.87
CA ILE A 5 -24.14 4.91 44.62
C ILE A 5 -22.77 5.21 43.97
N MET A 6 -21.80 5.64 44.77
CA MET A 6 -20.45 5.95 44.29
C MET A 6 -19.70 4.70 43.79
N MET A 7 -19.93 3.55 44.45
CA MET A 7 -19.34 2.27 44.06
C MET A 7 -19.99 1.70 42.78
N THR A 8 -21.30 1.89 42.60
CA THR A 8 -22.00 1.50 41.35
C THR A 8 -21.57 2.37 40.16
N ILE A 9 -21.36 3.68 40.35
CA ILE A 9 -20.84 4.58 39.29
C ILE A 9 -19.41 4.20 38.91
N ALA A 10 -18.55 3.89 39.89
CA ALA A 10 -17.18 3.45 39.61
C ALA A 10 -17.15 2.12 38.83
N ILE A 11 -18.01 1.16 39.15
CA ILE A 11 -18.14 -0.11 38.41
C ILE A 11 -18.63 0.13 36.98
N LEU A 12 -19.58 1.05 36.77
CA LEU A 12 -20.09 1.41 35.44
C LEU A 12 -19.02 2.11 34.57
N MET A 13 -18.18 2.95 35.17
CA MET A 13 -17.05 3.60 34.49
C MET A 13 -15.94 2.59 34.13
N LEU A 14 -15.65 1.62 35.01
CA LEU A 14 -14.70 0.53 34.75
C LEU A 14 -15.20 -0.44 33.67
N LEU A 15 -16.51 -0.68 33.57
CA LEU A 15 -17.09 -1.56 32.55
C LEU A 15 -16.97 -0.97 31.12
N ASN A 16 -17.06 0.36 30.99
CA ASN A 16 -16.89 1.06 29.71
C ASN A 16 -15.45 1.02 29.17
N MET A 17 -14.46 0.70 30.00
CA MET A 17 -13.05 0.64 29.61
C MET A 17 -12.68 -0.67 28.87
N ILE A 18 -13.55 -1.69 28.92
CA ILE A 18 -13.29 -3.02 28.35
C ILE A 18 -13.85 -3.15 26.92
N ILE A 19 -14.70 -2.21 26.47
CA ILE A 19 -15.30 -2.21 25.12
C ILE A 19 -14.38 -1.56 24.07
N GLY A 20 -13.21 -1.06 24.48
CA GLY A 20 -12.14 -0.58 23.60
C GLY A 20 -11.43 -1.72 22.85
N CYS A 21 -12.16 -2.68 22.28
CA CYS A 21 -11.65 -3.57 21.25
C CYS A 21 -11.26 -2.69 20.06
N THR A 22 -9.97 -2.42 19.92
CA THR A 22 -9.39 -1.73 18.77
C THR A 22 -9.43 -2.66 17.57
N ALA A 23 -10.60 -2.81 16.93
CA ALA A 23 -10.63 -3.24 15.54
C ALA A 23 -9.94 -2.14 14.73
N LYS A 24 -8.69 -2.40 14.32
CA LYS A 24 -7.93 -1.47 13.49
C LYS A 24 -8.73 -1.28 12.21
N GLU A 25 -9.18 -0.06 11.93
CA GLU A 25 -9.93 0.23 10.71
C GLU A 25 -9.14 -0.24 9.48
N PRO A 26 -9.82 -0.78 8.45
CA PRO A 26 -9.14 -1.19 7.23
C PRO A 26 -8.46 0.01 6.58
N VAL A 27 -7.20 -0.16 6.18
CA VAL A 27 -6.42 0.91 5.53
C VAL A 27 -6.98 1.29 4.16
N ILE A 28 -7.57 0.33 3.44
CA ILE A 28 -8.33 0.55 2.21
C ILE A 28 -9.81 0.57 2.59
N LYS A 29 -10.43 1.74 2.51
CA LYS A 29 -11.85 1.97 2.84
C LYS A 29 -12.71 2.01 1.58
N ALA A 30 -12.18 2.57 0.50
CA ALA A 30 -12.84 2.68 -0.79
C ALA A 30 -11.82 2.61 -1.93
N THR A 31 -12.28 2.24 -3.11
CA THR A 31 -11.48 2.24 -4.34
C THR A 31 -12.31 2.88 -5.45
N ALA A 32 -11.64 3.35 -6.49
CA ALA A 32 -12.29 3.59 -7.77
C ALA A 32 -12.86 2.27 -8.34
N ASP A 33 -13.69 2.37 -9.38
CA ASP A 33 -14.15 1.20 -10.10
C ASP A 33 -12.95 0.45 -10.70
N VAL A 34 -12.89 -0.86 -10.46
CA VAL A 34 -11.77 -1.70 -10.92
C VAL A 34 -11.70 -1.74 -12.45
N ALA A 35 -12.82 -1.62 -13.15
CA ALA A 35 -12.84 -1.55 -14.61
C ALA A 35 -12.18 -0.26 -15.11
N ASP A 36 -12.43 0.87 -14.45
CA ASP A 36 -11.80 2.15 -14.79
C ASP A 36 -10.29 2.08 -14.51
N VAL A 37 -9.88 1.54 -13.35
CA VAL A 37 -8.46 1.36 -13.03
C VAL A 37 -7.78 0.44 -14.03
N LYS A 38 -8.44 -0.64 -14.46
CA LYS A 38 -7.93 -1.54 -15.49
C LYS A 38 -7.69 -0.81 -16.81
N GLN A 39 -8.61 0.06 -17.22
CA GLN A 39 -8.45 0.86 -18.44
C GLN A 39 -7.23 1.80 -18.34
N GLN A 40 -6.97 2.38 -17.16
CA GLN A 40 -5.77 3.19 -16.95
C GLN A 40 -4.49 2.34 -16.98
N LEU A 41 -4.51 1.17 -16.35
CA LEU A 41 -3.40 0.23 -16.36
C LEU A 41 -3.03 -0.23 -17.77
N GLU A 42 -4.02 -0.44 -18.65
CA GLU A 42 -3.82 -0.84 -20.05
C GLU A 42 -3.06 0.21 -20.89
N LYS A 43 -2.93 1.46 -20.42
CA LYS A 43 -2.05 2.46 -21.04
C LYS A 43 -0.57 2.12 -20.89
N PHE A 44 -0.21 1.30 -19.90
CA PHE A 44 1.15 0.83 -19.65
C PHE A 44 1.38 -0.49 -20.39
N ALA A 45 1.77 -0.40 -21.66
CA ALA A 45 2.10 -1.58 -22.44
C ALA A 45 3.35 -2.27 -21.85
N PRO A 46 3.27 -3.57 -21.48
CA PRO A 46 4.41 -4.29 -20.95
C PRO A 46 5.47 -4.48 -22.04
N VAL A 47 6.72 -4.12 -21.73
CA VAL A 47 7.87 -4.29 -22.62
C VAL A 47 8.95 -5.03 -21.84
N GLU A 48 9.53 -6.06 -22.46
CA GLU A 48 10.68 -6.77 -21.91
C GLU A 48 11.93 -5.89 -22.00
N ILE A 49 12.58 -5.64 -20.86
CA ILE A 49 13.87 -4.95 -20.80
C ILE A 49 14.98 -6.00 -20.73
N ALA A 50 15.48 -6.40 -21.90
CA ALA A 50 16.60 -7.33 -22.02
C ALA A 50 17.95 -6.61 -22.01
N TYR A 51 19.01 -7.33 -21.65
CA TYR A 51 20.39 -6.87 -21.78
C TYR A 51 21.29 -8.01 -22.30
N ASP A 52 22.30 -7.67 -23.09
CA ASP A 52 23.35 -8.62 -23.50
C ASP A 52 24.49 -8.57 -22.49
N GLY A 53 24.59 -9.62 -21.66
CA GLY A 53 25.63 -9.76 -20.65
C GLY A 53 26.94 -10.38 -21.17
N SER A 54 27.02 -10.77 -22.46
CA SER A 54 28.17 -11.52 -23.00
C SER A 54 29.52 -10.78 -22.91
N GLN A 55 29.47 -9.45 -22.77
CA GLN A 55 30.66 -8.60 -22.66
C GLN A 55 31.12 -8.36 -21.21
N LEU A 56 30.36 -8.84 -20.21
CA LEU A 56 30.72 -8.66 -18.81
C LEU A 56 31.72 -9.72 -18.38
N SER A 57 32.77 -9.29 -17.68
CA SER A 57 33.61 -10.23 -16.95
C SER A 57 32.81 -10.86 -15.80
N GLU A 58 33.28 -11.98 -15.24
CA GLU A 58 32.67 -12.57 -14.05
C GLU A 58 32.58 -11.55 -12.90
N GLY A 59 33.64 -10.74 -12.70
CA GLY A 59 33.67 -9.71 -11.67
C GLY A 59 32.60 -8.63 -11.90
N ASP A 60 32.41 -8.19 -13.14
CA ASP A 60 31.40 -7.18 -13.48
C ASP A 60 29.98 -7.72 -13.33
N HIS A 61 29.77 -8.98 -13.68
CA HIS A 61 28.49 -9.65 -13.47
C HIS A 61 28.13 -9.69 -11.97
N GLN A 62 29.09 -10.06 -11.11
CA GLN A 62 28.86 -10.03 -9.65
C GLN A 62 28.61 -8.62 -9.11
N ALA A 63 29.34 -7.61 -9.62
CA ALA A 63 29.10 -6.22 -9.26
C ALA A 63 27.70 -5.75 -9.69
N LEU A 64 27.27 -6.09 -10.91
CA LEU A 64 25.94 -5.76 -11.43
C LEU A 64 24.83 -6.34 -10.54
N LEU A 65 24.96 -7.60 -10.10
CA LEU A 65 23.99 -8.20 -9.18
C LEU A 65 23.87 -7.40 -7.88
N LYS A 66 24.98 -6.91 -7.32
CA LYS A 66 24.97 -6.05 -6.13
C LYS A 66 24.36 -4.68 -6.37
N LEU A 67 24.58 -4.10 -7.55
CA LEU A 67 23.90 -2.85 -7.93
C LEU A 67 22.39 -3.04 -8.05
N VAL A 68 21.94 -4.16 -8.62
CA VAL A 68 20.50 -4.50 -8.68
C VAL A 68 19.92 -4.73 -7.29
N GLU A 69 20.63 -5.43 -6.40
CA GLU A 69 20.22 -5.57 -4.99
C GLU A 69 20.05 -4.21 -4.30
N ALA A 70 21.00 -3.28 -4.50
CA ALA A 70 20.94 -1.94 -3.96
C ALA A 70 19.80 -1.10 -4.59
N ALA A 71 19.57 -1.21 -5.90
CA ALA A 71 18.50 -0.52 -6.61
C ALA A 71 17.11 -0.90 -6.07
N LYS A 72 16.88 -2.17 -5.73
CA LYS A 72 15.63 -2.64 -5.10
C LYS A 72 15.34 -1.97 -3.75
N LEU A 73 16.36 -1.51 -3.03
CA LEU A 73 16.16 -0.74 -1.80
C LEU A 73 15.64 0.67 -2.10
N MET A 74 15.99 1.24 -3.25
CA MET A 74 15.51 2.56 -3.67
C MET A 74 14.00 2.54 -3.90
N ASP A 75 13.46 1.46 -4.47
CA ASP A 75 12.01 1.28 -4.63
C ASP A 75 11.27 1.43 -3.30
N GLN A 76 11.79 0.81 -2.24
CA GLN A 76 11.19 0.88 -0.90
C GLN A 76 11.31 2.26 -0.25
N ILE A 77 12.39 2.99 -0.53
CA ILE A 77 12.58 4.35 -0.02
C ILE A 77 11.61 5.28 -0.74
N PHE A 78 11.59 5.25 -2.08
CA PHE A 78 10.73 6.10 -2.89
C PHE A 78 9.25 5.84 -2.58
N LEU A 79 8.84 4.58 -2.47
CA LEU A 79 7.47 4.20 -2.09
C LEU A 79 7.04 4.87 -0.77
N ARG A 80 7.92 4.95 0.24
CA ARG A 80 7.63 5.61 1.53
C ARG A 80 7.64 7.13 1.44
N GLN A 81 8.43 7.70 0.54
CA GLN A 81 8.50 9.15 0.33
C GLN A 81 7.27 9.68 -0.40
N VAL A 82 6.69 8.89 -1.32
CA VAL A 82 5.49 9.27 -2.06
C VAL A 82 4.30 9.46 -1.12
N TYR A 83 4.07 8.51 -0.22
CA TYR A 83 2.94 8.58 0.71
C TYR A 83 3.19 7.75 1.97
N ASP A 84 2.88 8.31 3.13
CA ASP A 84 3.11 7.68 4.42
C ASP A 84 2.28 6.40 4.62
N LYS A 85 1.08 6.32 4.01
CA LYS A 85 0.24 5.12 4.06
C LYS A 85 0.60 4.04 3.04
N ASN A 86 1.50 4.31 2.08
CA ASN A 86 1.86 3.35 1.03
C ASN A 86 2.27 1.96 1.57
N PRO A 87 3.10 1.83 2.63
CA PRO A 87 3.46 0.52 3.16
C PRO A 87 2.25 -0.31 3.63
N ALA A 88 1.29 0.33 4.28
CA ALA A 88 0.09 -0.33 4.78
C ALA A 88 -0.89 -0.67 3.64
N ILE A 89 -1.03 0.21 2.63
CA ILE A 89 -1.82 -0.06 1.42
C ILE A 89 -1.21 -1.23 0.65
N ALA A 90 0.11 -1.24 0.44
CA ALA A 90 0.81 -2.30 -0.27
C ALA A 90 0.67 -3.66 0.41
N GLU A 91 0.69 -3.70 1.75
CA GLU A 91 0.40 -4.90 2.54
C GLU A 91 -1.05 -5.35 2.37
N ALA A 92 -2.02 -4.42 2.47
CA ALA A 92 -3.43 -4.74 2.28
C ALA A 92 -3.74 -5.26 0.87
N LEU A 93 -3.05 -4.77 -0.16
CA LEU A 93 -3.21 -5.23 -1.54
C LEU A 93 -2.69 -6.66 -1.78
N GLN A 94 -1.97 -7.28 -0.84
CA GLN A 94 -1.57 -8.69 -0.93
C GLN A 94 -2.71 -9.66 -0.65
N THR A 95 -3.84 -9.20 -0.10
CA THR A 95 -4.97 -10.08 0.20
C THR A 95 -5.64 -10.53 -1.10
N ASP A 96 -6.00 -11.81 -1.18
CA ASP A 96 -6.74 -12.38 -2.30
C ASP A 96 -8.22 -11.93 -2.25
N LYS A 97 -8.48 -10.76 -2.83
CA LYS A 97 -9.81 -10.15 -3.00
C LYS A 97 -10.02 -9.84 -4.48
N PRO A 98 -11.23 -10.03 -5.02
CA PRO A 98 -11.52 -9.69 -6.42
C PRO A 98 -11.14 -8.25 -6.75
N GLY A 99 -10.36 -8.04 -7.82
CA GLY A 99 -9.94 -6.74 -8.31
C GLY A 99 -8.68 -6.18 -7.65
N TYR A 100 -8.21 -6.77 -6.54
CA TYR A 100 -6.98 -6.34 -5.88
C TYR A 100 -5.75 -6.60 -6.73
N GLU A 101 -5.78 -7.59 -7.62
CA GLU A 101 -4.70 -7.84 -8.58
C GLU A 101 -4.49 -6.66 -9.54
N VAL A 102 -5.58 -6.03 -10.02
CA VAL A 102 -5.54 -4.85 -10.89
C VAL A 102 -5.08 -3.64 -10.09
N LEU A 103 -5.67 -3.42 -8.91
CA LEU A 103 -5.31 -2.31 -8.03
C LEU A 103 -3.84 -2.38 -7.61
N LYS A 104 -3.33 -3.58 -7.33
CA LYS A 104 -1.94 -3.83 -6.99
C LYS A 104 -1.01 -3.53 -8.15
N ALA A 105 -1.30 -4.05 -9.35
CA ALA A 105 -0.48 -3.78 -10.53
C ALA A 105 -0.42 -2.28 -10.83
N TYR A 106 -1.54 -1.59 -10.70
CA TYR A 106 -1.60 -0.15 -10.92
C TYR A 106 -0.90 0.67 -9.82
N PHE A 107 -1.02 0.24 -8.56
CA PHE A 107 -0.26 0.80 -7.43
C PHE A 107 1.25 0.64 -7.62
N ASP A 108 1.71 -0.53 -8.08
CA ASP A 108 3.12 -0.81 -8.29
C ASP A 108 3.70 0.10 -9.39
N VAL A 109 2.99 0.28 -10.51
CA VAL A 109 3.43 1.16 -11.61
C VAL A 109 3.47 2.64 -11.20
N ASN A 110 2.52 3.10 -10.39
CA ASN A 110 2.43 4.49 -9.96
C ASN A 110 3.22 4.81 -8.67
N PHE A 111 3.79 3.78 -8.01
CA PHE A 111 4.42 3.87 -6.68
C PHE A 111 3.50 4.50 -5.61
N GLY A 112 2.21 4.20 -5.67
CA GLY A 112 1.21 4.77 -4.76
C GLY A 112 -0.21 4.69 -5.28
N PRO A 113 -1.21 5.17 -4.50
CA PRO A 113 -2.62 5.11 -4.82
C PRO A 113 -3.10 6.24 -5.77
N PHE A 114 -2.18 6.91 -6.46
CA PHE A 114 -2.42 8.11 -7.26
C PHE A 114 -2.11 7.86 -8.73
N ASP A 115 -3.02 8.20 -9.64
CA ASP A 115 -2.85 8.08 -11.08
C ASP A 115 -1.88 9.15 -11.59
N ARG A 116 -0.64 8.77 -11.90
CA ARG A 116 0.40 9.69 -12.40
C ARG A 116 0.09 10.28 -13.78
N LEU A 117 -0.81 9.66 -14.54
CA LEU A 117 -1.22 10.11 -15.88
C LEU A 117 -2.51 10.96 -15.85
N ASP A 118 -3.21 11.02 -14.71
CA ASP A 118 -4.43 11.79 -14.48
C ASP A 118 -4.28 12.68 -13.23
N GLU A 119 -3.28 13.57 -13.26
CA GLU A 119 -3.06 14.62 -12.24
C GLU A 119 -3.00 14.13 -10.79
N ASP A 120 -2.38 12.97 -10.54
CA ASP A 120 -2.29 12.32 -9.23
C ASP A 120 -3.67 12.00 -8.60
N LYS A 121 -4.71 11.82 -9.43
CA LYS A 121 -6.05 11.45 -8.95
C LYS A 121 -6.02 10.14 -8.16
N PRO A 122 -6.59 10.10 -6.95
CA PRO A 122 -6.58 8.90 -6.12
C PRO A 122 -7.50 7.81 -6.68
N PHE A 123 -6.99 6.58 -6.79
CA PHE A 123 -7.80 5.40 -7.13
C PHE A 123 -7.99 4.44 -5.94
N ILE A 124 -7.29 4.69 -4.83
CA ILE A 124 -7.53 4.06 -3.51
C ILE A 124 -7.79 5.18 -2.51
N ASN A 125 -8.85 5.04 -1.70
CA ASN A 125 -9.34 6.04 -0.76
C ASN A 125 -9.52 7.45 -1.38
N PRO A 126 -10.32 7.60 -2.44
CA PRO A 126 -10.47 8.87 -3.15
C PRO A 126 -10.98 10.03 -2.30
N GLU A 127 -11.65 9.74 -1.18
CA GLU A 127 -12.17 10.73 -0.23
C GLU A 127 -11.12 11.20 0.80
N GLU A 128 -9.91 10.61 0.83
CA GLU A 128 -8.86 10.92 1.82
C GLU A 128 -7.63 11.64 1.24
N ALA A 129 -7.63 11.93 -0.07
CA ALA A 129 -6.50 12.52 -0.79
C ALA A 129 -6.67 14.02 -1.04
#